data_AF-A0ABD2MKT7-F1
#
_entry.id   AF-A0ABD2MKT7-F1
#
_cell.length_a   1.000
_cell.length_b   1.000
_cell.length_c   1.000
_cell.angle_alpha   90.00
_cell.angle_beta   90.00
_cell.angle_gamma   90.00
#
_symmetry.space_group_name_H-M   'P 1'
#
loop_
_entity.id
_entity.type
_entity.pdbx_description
1 polymer ?
#
loop_
_entity_poly.entity_id
_entity_poly.type
_entity_poly.pdbx_seq_one_letter_code
_entity_poly.pdbx_strand_id
1 'polypeptide(L)'
;MDEVLSRIFLEVEYIMLGDININMLNPKLKETRTFLDIVKDDRINCLNNMISALFNFHAPLQLVTLKRKKSPYIIPTVKIMSKLKKKAYRKYLKTRSNSSREHYVDIRNLLEKAIKSERAAYMKFEIRKCKNDSKQKWKKLIEWDINSGSHSGDHGLSHLGWDVNELN
;
A
#
# COMPACT_ATOMS: atom_id res chain seq x y z
N MET A 1 -12.89 26.97 53.57
CA MET A 1 -11.91 27.83 52.86
C MET A 1 -11.93 27.57 51.36
N ASP A 2 -13.05 27.06 50.80
CA ASP A 2 -13.17 26.65 49.39
C ASP A 2 -14.20 27.47 48.57
N GLU A 3 -14.85 28.48 49.16
CA GLU A 3 -15.80 29.34 48.42
C GLU A 3 -15.15 30.54 47.72
N VAL A 4 -13.95 30.96 48.15
CA VAL A 4 -13.24 32.10 47.53
C VAL A 4 -12.54 31.68 46.23
N LEU A 5 -12.06 30.45 46.14
CA LEU A 5 -11.39 29.94 44.94
C LEU A 5 -12.37 29.56 43.81
N SER A 6 -13.60 29.11 44.15
CA SER A 6 -14.66 28.87 43.16
C SER A 6 -15.24 30.16 42.56
N ARG A 7 -15.16 31.30 43.25
CA ARG A 7 -15.59 32.60 42.69
C ARG A 7 -14.56 33.26 41.79
N ILE A 8 -13.28 32.93 41.93
CA ILE A 8 -12.23 33.43 41.04
C ILE A 8 -12.22 32.68 39.68
N PHE A 9 -12.89 31.53 39.59
CA PHE A 9 -12.83 30.64 38.42
C PHE A 9 -14.00 30.72 37.42
N LEU A 10 -14.95 31.65 37.56
CA LEU A 10 -16.18 31.63 36.74
C LEU A 10 -16.57 32.93 36.00
N GLU A 11 -15.70 33.92 35.87
CA GLU A 11 -15.93 35.07 34.97
C GLU A 11 -14.67 35.42 34.16
N VAL A 12 -14.18 34.47 33.37
CA VAL A 12 -13.37 34.81 32.20
C VAL A 12 -14.23 34.53 30.98
N GLU A 13 -15.07 35.50 30.62
CA GLU A 13 -15.72 35.52 29.31
C GLU A 13 -14.62 35.51 28.24
N TYR A 14 -14.55 34.41 27.48
CA TYR A 14 -13.74 34.34 26.28
C TYR A 14 -14.43 35.21 25.22
N ILE A 15 -14.06 36.49 25.17
CA ILE A 15 -14.45 37.38 24.07
C ILE A 15 -13.77 36.81 22.82
N MET A 16 -14.56 36.28 21.90
CA MET A 16 -14.11 35.90 20.56
C MET A 16 -13.53 37.14 19.88
N LEU A 17 -12.20 37.20 19.76
CA LEU A 17 -11.41 38.31 19.18
C LEU A 17 -11.61 38.50 17.66
N GLY A 18 -12.75 38.08 17.10
CA GLY A 18 -13.03 38.11 15.67
C GLY A 18 -13.17 39.52 15.09
N ASP A 19 -13.70 40.47 15.87
CA ASP A 19 -14.17 41.75 15.34
C ASP A 19 -13.43 42.99 15.89
N ILE A 20 -12.33 42.81 16.64
CA ILE A 20 -11.54 43.96 17.10
C ILE A 20 -10.74 44.52 15.93
N ASN A 21 -11.05 45.75 15.51
CA ASN A 21 -10.27 46.51 14.54
C ASN A 21 -8.85 46.74 15.09
N ILE A 22 -7.94 45.87 14.68
CA ILE A 22 -6.55 45.77 15.17
C ILE A 22 -5.80 47.10 14.95
N ASN A 23 -6.22 47.88 13.96
CA ASN A 23 -5.60 49.17 13.64
C ASN A 23 -5.79 50.22 14.74
N MET A 24 -6.80 50.07 15.61
CA MET A 24 -7.11 50.99 16.71
C MET A 24 -6.42 50.63 18.04
N LEU A 25 -5.67 49.53 18.12
CA LEU A 25 -4.90 49.20 19.32
C LEU A 25 -3.66 50.10 19.45
N ASN A 26 -3.36 50.52 20.68
CA ASN A 26 -2.16 51.29 21.04
C ASN A 26 -0.91 50.61 20.43
N PRO A 27 0.04 51.35 19.82
CA PRO A 27 1.23 50.76 19.20
C PRO A 27 2.01 49.81 20.13
N LYS A 28 2.03 50.07 21.45
CA LYS A 28 2.62 49.13 22.44
C LYS A 28 1.89 47.78 22.52
N LEU A 29 0.57 47.76 22.30
CA LEU A 29 -0.23 46.53 22.30
C LEU A 29 -0.12 45.73 21.00
N LYS A 30 0.17 46.40 19.87
CA LYS A 30 0.49 45.73 18.58
C LYS A 30 1.82 44.97 18.66
N GLU A 31 2.78 45.52 19.38
CA GLU A 31 4.09 44.90 19.65
C GLU A 31 3.97 43.70 20.60
N THR A 32 3.10 43.77 21.62
CA THR A 32 2.82 42.60 22.48
C THR A 32 2.06 41.49 21.77
N ARG A 33 1.24 41.80 20.75
CA ARG A 33 0.51 40.78 19.97
C ARG A 33 1.44 40.00 19.04
N THR A 34 2.34 40.69 18.34
CA THR A 34 3.38 40.04 17.54
C THR A 34 4.29 39.16 18.41
N PHE A 35 4.67 39.62 19.62
CA PHE A 35 5.38 38.78 20.58
C PHE A 35 4.57 37.58 21.07
N LEU A 36 3.27 37.75 21.36
CA LEU A 36 2.40 36.66 21.81
C LEU A 36 2.16 35.61 20.72
N ASP A 37 2.01 36.04 19.46
CA ASP A 37 1.89 35.15 18.31
C ASP A 37 3.20 34.39 18.07
N ILE A 38 4.37 35.04 18.18
CA ILE A 38 5.70 34.38 18.13
C ILE A 38 5.86 33.35 19.25
N VAL A 39 5.52 33.70 20.49
CA VAL A 39 5.62 32.79 21.65
C VAL A 39 4.62 31.63 21.54
N LYS A 40 3.45 31.86 20.95
CA LYS A 40 2.46 30.82 20.69
C LYS A 40 2.97 29.85 19.62
N ASP A 41 3.57 30.37 18.57
CA ASP A 41 4.19 29.57 17.51
C ASP A 41 5.36 28.74 18.07
N ASP A 42 6.20 29.33 18.94
CA ASP A 42 7.31 28.62 19.60
C ASP A 42 6.84 27.46 20.49
N ARG A 43 5.74 27.65 21.23
CA ARG A 43 5.16 26.59 22.08
C ARG A 43 4.56 25.46 21.26
N ILE A 44 3.85 25.78 20.17
CA ILE A 44 3.29 24.79 19.25
C ILE A 44 4.42 24.01 18.57
N ASN A 45 5.48 24.70 18.13
CA ASN A 45 6.65 24.08 17.54
C ASN A 45 7.37 23.16 18.53
N CYS A 46 7.53 23.59 19.78
CA CYS A 46 8.11 22.77 20.85
C CYS A 46 7.29 21.49 21.08
N LEU A 47 5.97 21.60 21.19
CA LEU A 47 5.08 20.44 21.36
C LEU A 47 5.16 19.49 20.15
N ASN A 48 5.09 20.01 18.93
CA ASN A 48 5.21 19.21 17.70
C ASN A 48 6.55 18.49 17.63
N ASN A 49 7.64 19.13 18.05
CA ASN A 49 8.97 18.53 18.11
C ASN A 49 9.04 17.43 19.16
N MET A 50 8.45 17.61 20.34
CA MET A 50 8.40 16.58 21.37
C MET A 50 7.58 15.37 20.93
N ILE A 51 6.42 15.59 20.31
CA ILE A 51 5.58 14.51 19.76
C ILE A 51 6.34 13.78 18.66
N SER A 52 6.97 14.51 17.73
CA SER A 52 7.75 13.90 16.65
C SER A 52 8.94 13.11 17.19
N ALA A 53 9.65 13.62 18.21
CA ALA A 53 10.74 12.92 18.87
C ALA A 53 10.25 11.64 19.56
N LEU A 54 9.09 11.70 20.23
CA LEU A 54 8.47 10.55 20.88
C LEU A 54 8.12 9.45 19.86
N PHE A 55 7.50 9.83 18.73
CA PHE A 55 7.22 8.89 17.64
C PHE A 55 8.49 8.34 17.02
N ASN A 56 9.51 9.16 16.77
CA ASN A 56 10.78 8.68 16.24
C ASN A 56 11.50 7.72 17.21
N PHE A 57 11.34 7.91 18.52
CA PHE A 57 11.93 7.05 19.55
C PHE A 57 11.17 5.72 19.72
N HIS A 58 9.84 5.76 19.87
CA HIS A 58 9.03 4.57 20.14
C HIS A 58 8.54 3.84 18.87
N ALA A 59 8.41 4.56 17.76
CA ALA A 59 7.89 4.07 16.49
C ALA A 59 8.71 4.63 15.31
N PRO A 60 10.03 4.38 15.27
CA PRO A 60 10.88 4.86 14.19
C PRO A 60 10.33 4.41 12.84
N LEU A 61 10.34 5.31 11.85
CA LEU A 61 9.94 4.98 10.49
C LEU A 61 10.89 3.92 9.92
N GLN A 62 10.42 2.69 9.81
CA GLN A 62 11.18 1.61 9.20
C GLN A 62 10.74 1.44 7.74
N LEU A 63 11.67 1.70 6.82
CA LEU A 63 11.47 1.38 5.41
C LEU A 63 11.72 -0.10 5.19
N VAL A 64 10.65 -0.91 5.29
CA VAL A 64 10.74 -2.34 5.02
C VAL A 64 10.55 -2.59 3.52
N THR A 65 11.59 -3.13 2.87
CA THR A 65 11.46 -3.59 1.49
C THR A 65 10.83 -4.98 1.47
N LEU A 66 9.54 -5.06 1.14
CA LEU A 66 8.85 -6.33 0.96
C LEU A 66 9.35 -7.03 -0.31
N LYS A 67 10.32 -7.94 -0.16
CA LYS A 67 10.76 -8.81 -1.26
C LYS A 67 9.74 -9.94 -1.43
N ARG A 68 8.97 -9.89 -2.51
CA ARG A 68 8.11 -11.02 -2.88
C ARG A 68 8.98 -12.23 -3.23
N LYS A 69 8.61 -13.40 -2.71
CA LYS A 69 9.23 -14.67 -3.11
C LYS A 69 9.10 -14.82 -4.63
N LYS A 70 10.20 -15.20 -5.29
CA LYS A 70 10.18 -15.42 -6.73
C LYS A 70 9.28 -16.62 -7.04
N SER A 71 8.33 -16.43 -7.93
CA SER A 71 7.46 -17.51 -8.41
C SER A 71 8.31 -18.59 -9.10
N PRO A 72 8.26 -19.85 -8.64
CA PRO A 72 9.14 -20.91 -9.12
C PRO A 72 8.80 -21.35 -10.55
N TYR A 73 7.55 -21.19 -10.98
CA TYR A 73 7.07 -21.51 -12.34
C TYR A 73 7.46 -20.47 -13.41
N ILE A 74 8.22 -19.42 -13.07
CA ILE A 74 8.70 -18.43 -14.06
C ILE A 74 10.03 -18.89 -14.64
N ILE A 75 9.91 -19.76 -15.65
CA ILE A 75 11.02 -20.30 -16.42
C ILE A 75 11.61 -19.29 -17.43
N PRO A 76 12.83 -19.51 -17.96
CA PRO A 76 13.44 -18.64 -18.96
C PRO A 76 12.56 -18.37 -20.19
N THR A 77 11.81 -19.38 -20.66
CA THR A 77 10.88 -19.25 -21.79
C THR A 77 9.81 -18.19 -21.55
N VAL A 78 9.15 -18.23 -20.38
CA VAL A 78 8.16 -17.22 -19.97
C VAL A 78 8.78 -15.82 -19.89
N LYS A 79 10.04 -15.71 -19.48
CA LYS A 79 10.76 -14.42 -19.48
C LYS A 79 10.98 -13.90 -20.90
N ILE A 80 11.35 -14.76 -21.84
CA ILE A 80 11.51 -14.40 -23.26
C ILE A 80 10.16 -13.93 -23.82
N MET A 81 9.08 -14.67 -23.57
CA MET A 81 7.73 -14.29 -24.00
C MET A 81 7.28 -12.95 -23.40
N SER A 82 7.62 -12.68 -22.13
CA SER A 82 7.37 -11.39 -21.49
C SER A 82 8.13 -10.24 -22.18
N LYS A 83 9.39 -10.46 -22.58
CA LYS A 83 10.16 -9.50 -23.39
C LYS A 83 9.50 -9.28 -24.77
N LEU A 84 9.05 -10.34 -25.43
CA LEU A 84 8.34 -10.26 -26.71
C LEU A 84 7.04 -9.46 -26.59
N LYS A 85 6.24 -9.68 -25.54
CA LYS A 85 5.04 -8.89 -25.25
C LYS A 85 5.37 -7.40 -25.14
N LYS A 86 6.42 -7.04 -24.38
CA LYS A 86 6.87 -5.65 -24.25
C LYS A 86 7.31 -5.06 -25.59
N LYS A 87 8.01 -5.83 -26.42
CA LYS A 87 8.42 -5.41 -27.77
C LYS A 87 7.22 -5.16 -28.67
N ALA A 88 6.25 -6.07 -28.70
CA ALA A 88 5.02 -5.94 -29.48
C ALA A 88 4.19 -4.73 -29.03
N TYR A 89 4.06 -4.51 -27.71
CA TYR A 89 3.36 -3.36 -27.16
C TYR A 89 4.03 -2.03 -27.55
N ARG A 90 5.36 -1.94 -27.46
CA ARG A 90 6.11 -0.77 -27.92
C ARG A 90 5.92 -0.52 -29.43
N LYS A 91 5.86 -1.58 -30.24
CA LYS A 91 5.57 -1.47 -31.68
C LYS A 91 4.18 -0.90 -31.91
N TYR A 92 3.17 -1.45 -31.25
CA TYR A 92 1.79 -0.94 -31.30
C TYR A 92 1.69 0.54 -30.88
N LEU A 93 2.36 0.95 -29.80
CA LEU A 93 2.33 2.34 -29.37
C LEU A 93 2.93 3.31 -30.39
N LYS A 94 3.95 2.86 -31.15
CA LYS A 94 4.58 3.65 -32.21
C LYS A 94 3.73 3.74 -33.47
N THR A 95 3.16 2.63 -33.93
CA THR A 95 2.46 2.57 -35.23
C THR A 95 0.98 2.88 -35.11
N ARG A 96 0.34 2.57 -33.98
CA ARG A 96 -1.12 2.63 -33.73
C ARG A 96 -1.99 1.91 -34.77
N SER A 97 -1.40 1.04 -35.59
CA SER A 97 -2.10 0.22 -36.58
C SER A 97 -2.90 -0.91 -35.90
N ASN A 98 -4.06 -1.27 -36.47
CA ASN A 98 -4.86 -2.38 -35.96
C ASN A 98 -4.10 -3.73 -36.01
N SER A 99 -3.32 -3.99 -37.07
CA SER A 99 -2.48 -5.20 -37.17
C SER A 99 -1.46 -5.31 -36.02
N SER A 100 -0.81 -4.22 -35.62
CA SER A 100 0.13 -4.24 -34.49
C SER A 100 -0.59 -4.44 -33.14
N ARG A 101 -1.85 -4.02 -33.03
CA ARG A 101 -2.70 -4.26 -31.86
C ARG A 101 -3.07 -5.75 -31.74
N GLU A 102 -3.54 -6.35 -32.83
CA GLU A 102 -3.86 -7.79 -32.90
C GLU A 102 -2.66 -8.64 -32.51
N HIS A 103 -1.51 -8.37 -33.12
CA HIS A 103 -0.26 -9.07 -32.79
C HIS A 103 0.13 -8.98 -31.30
N TYR A 104 -0.09 -7.82 -30.68
CA TYR A 104 0.13 -7.66 -29.24
C TYR A 104 -0.85 -8.50 -28.40
N VAL A 105 -2.13 -8.51 -28.78
CA VAL A 105 -3.17 -9.31 -28.10
C VAL A 105 -2.85 -10.80 -28.21
N ASP A 106 -2.42 -11.27 -29.38
CA ASP A 106 -2.03 -12.67 -29.59
C ASP A 106 -0.88 -13.08 -28.67
N ILE A 107 0.19 -12.28 -28.61
CA ILE A 107 1.33 -12.56 -27.73
C ILE A 107 0.93 -12.51 -26.26
N ARG A 108 0.04 -11.59 -25.87
CA ARG A 108 -0.49 -11.51 -24.51
C ARG A 108 -1.24 -12.79 -24.15
N ASN A 109 -2.18 -13.21 -24.98
CA ASN A 109 -2.99 -14.41 -24.76
C ASN A 109 -2.11 -15.67 -24.72
N LEU A 110 -1.12 -15.76 -25.60
CA LEU A 110 -0.14 -16.86 -25.62
C LEU A 110 0.68 -16.89 -24.33
N LEU A 111 1.17 -15.74 -23.85
CA LEU A 111 1.90 -15.65 -22.58
C LEU A 111 1.03 -16.06 -21.39
N GLU A 112 -0.23 -15.62 -21.35
CA GLU A 112 -1.16 -15.99 -20.28
C GLU A 112 -1.40 -17.51 -20.25
N LYS A 113 -1.63 -18.13 -21.41
CA LYS A 113 -1.74 -19.60 -21.54
C LYS A 113 -0.47 -20.31 -21.08
N ALA A 114 0.71 -19.83 -21.50
CA ALA A 114 1.98 -20.40 -21.10
C ALA A 114 2.23 -20.30 -19.58
N ILE A 115 1.91 -19.16 -18.96
CA ILE A 115 2.04 -19.01 -17.50
C ILE A 115 1.10 -19.99 -16.77
N LYS A 116 -0.15 -20.12 -17.25
CA LYS A 116 -1.11 -21.06 -16.66
C LYS A 116 -0.63 -22.51 -16.78
N SER A 117 -0.13 -22.92 -17.95
CA SER A 117 0.38 -24.28 -18.17
C SER A 117 1.63 -24.57 -17.33
N GLU A 118 2.57 -23.63 -17.25
CA GLU A 118 3.78 -23.77 -16.44
C GLU A 118 3.48 -23.84 -14.94
N ARG A 119 2.55 -23.01 -14.47
CA ARG A 119 2.06 -23.08 -13.08
C ARG A 119 1.45 -24.44 -12.78
N ALA A 120 0.59 -24.94 -13.67
CA ALA A 120 -0.03 -26.25 -13.55
C ALA A 120 1.01 -27.38 -13.52
N ALA A 121 1.97 -27.36 -14.45
CA ALA A 121 3.04 -28.35 -14.53
C ALA A 121 3.90 -28.36 -13.27
N TYR A 122 4.27 -27.18 -12.77
CA TYR A 122 5.03 -27.02 -11.53
C TYR A 122 4.27 -27.58 -10.32
N MET A 123 2.98 -27.24 -10.18
CA MET A 123 2.15 -27.76 -9.09
C MET A 123 2.03 -29.28 -9.15
N LYS A 124 1.80 -29.85 -10.34
CA LYS A 124 1.77 -31.30 -10.55
C LYS A 124 3.11 -31.95 -10.17
N PHE A 125 4.23 -31.34 -10.55
CA PHE A 125 5.57 -31.81 -10.20
C PHE A 125 5.81 -31.83 -8.68
N GLU A 126 5.50 -30.73 -7.99
CA GLU A 126 5.68 -30.62 -6.54
C GLU A 126 4.74 -31.56 -5.77
N ILE A 127 3.49 -31.74 -6.21
CA ILE A 127 2.57 -32.72 -5.61
C ILE A 127 3.11 -34.15 -5.76
N ARG A 128 3.62 -34.50 -6.95
CA ARG A 128 4.23 -35.82 -7.20
C ARG A 128 5.46 -36.06 -6.32
N LYS A 129 6.23 -35.01 -6.02
CA LYS A 129 7.37 -35.08 -5.10
C LYS A 129 6.97 -35.44 -3.67
N CYS A 130 5.75 -35.10 -3.25
CA CYS A 130 5.21 -35.37 -1.91
C CYS A 130 4.34 -36.64 -1.83
N LYS A 131 4.53 -37.64 -2.71
CA LYS A 131 3.62 -38.80 -2.90
C LYS A 131 3.20 -39.51 -1.60
N ASN A 132 4.08 -39.62 -0.61
CA ASN A 132 3.84 -40.35 0.64
C ASN A 132 3.72 -39.44 1.87
N ASP A 133 3.83 -38.12 1.72
CA ASP A 133 3.77 -37.17 2.83
C ASP A 133 2.60 -36.20 2.65
N SER A 134 1.44 -36.61 3.19
CA SER A 134 0.22 -35.82 3.17
C SER A 134 0.39 -34.48 3.89
N LYS A 135 1.17 -34.43 4.98
CA LYS A 135 1.43 -33.21 5.74
C LYS A 135 2.22 -32.19 4.92
N GLN A 136 3.23 -32.63 4.19
CA GLN A 136 3.98 -31.76 3.27
C GLN A 136 3.13 -31.29 2.09
N LYS A 137 2.29 -32.16 1.53
CA LYS A 137 1.34 -31.79 0.46
C LYS A 137 0.39 -30.68 0.92
N TRP A 138 -0.23 -30.83 2.10
CA TRP A 138 -1.09 -29.80 2.68
C TRP A 138 -0.35 -28.50 2.97
N LYS A 139 0.86 -28.58 3.55
CA LYS A 139 1.70 -27.40 3.79
C LYS A 139 1.99 -26.63 2.50
N LYS A 140 2.24 -27.32 1.39
CA LYS A 140 2.47 -26.70 0.07
C LYS A 140 1.22 -26.06 -0.52
N LEU A 141 0.06 -26.70 -0.39
CA LEU A 141 -1.21 -26.14 -0.83
C LEU A 141 -1.57 -24.85 -0.06
N ILE A 142 -1.29 -24.82 1.24
CA ILE A 142 -1.43 -23.62 2.09
C ILE A 142 -0.42 -22.55 1.65
N GLU A 143 0.84 -22.91 1.42
CA GLU A 143 1.88 -21.96 0.95
C GLU A 143 1.53 -21.31 -0.40
N TRP A 144 0.80 -22.02 -1.27
CA TRP A 144 0.38 -21.49 -2.58
C TRP A 144 -0.93 -20.69 -2.55
N ASP A 145 -1.50 -20.49 -1.36
CA ASP A 145 -2.67 -19.65 -1.15
C ASP A 145 -3.88 -20.08 -1.98
N ILE A 146 -4.04 -21.39 -2.19
CA ILE A 146 -5.18 -21.95 -2.92
C ILE A 146 -6.48 -21.82 -2.08
N ASN A 147 -6.36 -21.55 -0.77
CA ASN A 147 -7.46 -21.57 0.19
C ASN A 147 -7.77 -20.23 0.88
N SER A 148 -7.07 -19.14 0.55
CA SER A 148 -7.37 -17.83 1.12
C SER A 148 -8.54 -17.18 0.37
N GLY A 149 -9.75 -17.43 0.85
CA GLY A 149 -10.94 -16.66 0.46
C GLY A 149 -10.92 -15.18 0.88
N SER A 150 -9.76 -14.55 1.00
CA SER A 150 -9.61 -13.15 1.41
C SER A 150 -9.47 -12.22 0.19
N HIS A 151 -10.62 -11.67 -0.19
CA HIS A 151 -10.80 -10.31 -0.71
C HIS A 151 -9.56 -9.40 -0.57
N SER A 152 -8.70 -9.40 -1.57
CA SER A 152 -7.61 -8.43 -1.69
C SER A 152 -7.36 -8.12 -3.16
N GLY A 153 -8.34 -7.45 -3.79
CA GLY A 153 -8.17 -6.47 -4.87
C GLY A 153 -7.37 -6.81 -6.13
N ASP A 154 -6.87 -8.03 -6.30
CA ASP A 154 -6.10 -8.42 -7.49
C ASP A 154 -7.00 -9.24 -8.42
N HIS A 155 -7.44 -8.59 -9.49
CA HIS A 155 -8.20 -9.21 -10.58
C HIS A 155 -7.33 -10.29 -11.26
N GLY A 156 -7.33 -11.52 -10.73
CA GLY A 156 -6.55 -12.60 -11.34
C GLY A 156 -6.94 -14.04 -11.03
N LEU A 157 -7.89 -14.30 -10.11
CA LEU A 157 -8.10 -15.67 -9.59
C LEU A 157 -9.51 -16.27 -9.75
N SER A 158 -10.50 -15.55 -10.27
CA SER A 158 -11.87 -16.10 -10.41
C SER A 158 -12.14 -16.93 -11.68
N HIS A 159 -11.15 -17.19 -12.54
CA HIS A 159 -11.36 -17.91 -13.80
C HIS A 159 -10.42 -19.11 -14.00
N LEU A 160 -10.09 -19.79 -12.90
CA LEU A 160 -9.35 -21.04 -12.94
C LEU A 160 -10.36 -22.15 -12.61
N GLY A 161 -11.08 -22.60 -13.64
CA GLY A 161 -11.92 -23.80 -13.61
C GLY A 161 -11.09 -25.07 -13.41
N TRP A 162 -10.53 -25.21 -12.21
CA TRP A 162 -9.92 -26.44 -11.74
C TRP A 162 -11.01 -27.21 -11.03
N ASP A 163 -11.60 -28.16 -11.76
CA ASP A 163 -12.43 -29.17 -11.13
C ASP A 163 -11.50 -30.06 -10.27
N VAL A 164 -11.71 -30.03 -8.96
CA VAL A 164 -10.91 -30.79 -7.97
C VAL A 164 -10.96 -32.30 -8.27
N ASN A 165 -11.93 -32.73 -9.08
CA ASN A 165 -12.14 -34.11 -9.52
C ASN A 165 -11.12 -34.63 -10.56
N GLU A 166 -10.25 -33.78 -11.15
CA GLU A 166 -9.19 -34.25 -12.09
C GLU A 166 -7.89 -34.72 -11.41
N LEU A 167 -7.85 -34.74 -10.07
CA LEU A 167 -6.64 -35.05 -9.29
C LEU A 167 -6.65 -36.42 -8.60
N ASN A 168 -7.64 -37.27 -8.90
CA ASN A 168 -7.68 -38.68 -8.48
C ASN A 168 -7.16 -39.61 -9.58
#